data_AF-A0AAD7CJL9-F1
#
_entry.id   AF-A0AAD7CJL9-F1
#
_cell.length_a   1.000
_cell.length_b   1.000
_cell.length_c   1.000
_cell.angle_alpha   90.00
_cell.angle_beta   90.00
_cell.angle_gamma   90.00
#
_symmetry.space_group_name_H-M   'P 1'
#
loop_
_entity.id
_entity.type
_entity.pdbx_description
1 polymer ?
#
loop_
_entity_poly.entity_id
_entity_poly.type
_entity_poly.pdbx_seq_one_letter_code
_entity_poly.pdbx_strand_id
1 'polypeptide(L)'
;MKGVGYDDANTEKTIGDVAAKHQDKETEGDDAGFLRFRRSHCLPRIRLTGALFAENTRRIEDEDLGLPVDGEDVQLEPLAPTPSATPAHVAPHASSSLAPPLSRKEKKKAKKRVHDRNKRKAAAREAEDGPQTPTPSPRILKKAAASSAVNVDYSASDFRASEPRWTGAPRPLEHPLLKHARDTEFLKKHMRFVDWQGEKTHVLIDRTGYIIGVLVAPPLPGEKWKTVHEKAAAKLREAREKMTFPGGAYEHRRSFDDDEGFPTHTDGYAFGGGMASVSNVKPSSAHNTQVMDEVRADPSVARMATYPIPPFQALCHPIYSAYRENKHCLLREHPGLRHLFPRSPFAALTFNLGPFSVSPPHADRGNKADGMCLIGALGNFDADKGGHIVLTTSSFDSRRVGEERFSMIQYSAGGLFRWAANGFKSDLAWAAAATKEDVAQREEARQARWATALQNFTRWKDAKVGNYTGRARVEVWAEADAGDISDLTDIESEAEEGAAEDEEEEPFPKKIRLA
;
A
#
# COMPACT_ATOMS: atom_id res chain seq x y z
N MET A 1 25.93 -60.17 18.48
CA MET A 1 25.27 -60.42 19.79
C MET A 1 23.94 -59.68 19.79
N LYS A 2 22.82 -60.44 19.87
CA LYS A 2 21.42 -60.05 20.15
C LYS A 2 20.81 -58.94 19.26
N GLY A 3 19.83 -59.14 18.38
CA GLY A 3 18.90 -60.26 18.16
C GLY A 3 17.66 -60.17 19.05
N VAL A 4 16.59 -59.53 18.57
CA VAL A 4 15.13 -59.80 18.72
C VAL A 4 14.45 -58.89 17.66
N GLY A 5 13.69 -59.27 16.63
CA GLY A 5 13.04 -60.52 16.23
C GLY A 5 11.53 -60.45 16.49
N TYR A 6 10.71 -60.13 15.49
CA TYR A 6 9.39 -60.77 15.29
C TYR A 6 8.88 -60.53 13.86
N ASP A 7 8.68 -61.64 13.16
CA ASP A 7 8.08 -61.80 11.85
C ASP A 7 6.65 -62.35 11.97
N ASP A 8 5.89 -62.14 10.91
CA ASP A 8 4.89 -63.03 10.30
C ASP A 8 3.48 -63.23 10.89
N ALA A 9 2.49 -62.73 10.13
CA ALA A 9 1.62 -63.54 9.24
C ALA A 9 0.09 -63.31 9.35
N ASN A 10 -0.48 -63.12 8.14
CA ASN A 10 -1.77 -63.59 7.63
C ASN A 10 -3.10 -63.13 8.25
N THR A 11 -3.89 -62.40 7.47
CA THR A 11 -5.06 -63.03 6.80
C THR A 11 -5.51 -62.28 5.54
N GLU A 12 -5.69 -63.05 4.47
CA GLU A 12 -6.17 -62.69 3.13
C GLU A 12 -7.68 -62.35 3.07
N LYS A 13 -8.07 -61.50 2.11
CA LYS A 13 -9.05 -61.76 1.01
C LYS A 13 -9.45 -60.44 0.34
N THR A 14 -8.91 -60.04 -0.82
CA THR A 14 -9.18 -60.45 -2.23
C THR A 14 -10.56 -60.07 -2.79
N ILE A 15 -10.53 -59.60 -4.05
CA ILE A 15 -11.54 -59.55 -5.13
C ILE A 15 -12.27 -58.20 -5.26
N GLY A 16 -12.22 -57.48 -6.39
CA GLY A 16 -11.61 -57.77 -7.68
C GLY A 16 -11.86 -56.64 -8.70
N ASP A 17 -10.96 -56.58 -9.68
CA ASP A 17 -11.00 -55.76 -10.89
C ASP A 17 -12.25 -56.01 -11.75
N VAL A 18 -12.69 -54.99 -12.49
CA VAL A 18 -12.89 -55.08 -13.96
C VAL A 18 -12.69 -53.69 -14.58
N ALA A 19 -11.67 -53.59 -15.43
CA ALA A 19 -11.52 -52.55 -16.44
C ALA A 19 -12.14 -53.02 -17.77
N ALA A 20 -12.82 -52.12 -18.50
CA ALA A 20 -12.91 -52.14 -19.96
C ALA A 20 -13.47 -50.79 -20.44
N LYS A 21 -12.63 -49.97 -21.07
CA LYS A 21 -12.63 -49.65 -22.53
C LYS A 21 -13.84 -48.85 -23.01
N HIS A 22 -13.59 -47.60 -23.39
CA HIS A 22 -13.84 -47.15 -24.77
C HIS A 22 -12.94 -45.95 -25.10
N GLN A 23 -12.21 -46.11 -26.20
CA GLN A 23 -11.44 -45.09 -26.92
C GLN A 23 -12.18 -44.82 -28.25
N ASP A 24 -11.77 -43.72 -28.90
CA ASP A 24 -12.15 -43.19 -30.23
C ASP A 24 -13.27 -42.13 -30.19
N LYS A 25 -13.19 -40.95 -30.83
CA LYS A 25 -12.26 -40.39 -31.82
C LYS A 25 -12.51 -38.87 -31.95
N GLU A 26 -11.50 -38.17 -32.46
CA GLU A 26 -11.44 -36.74 -32.81
C GLU A 26 -12.49 -36.28 -33.84
N THR A 27 -12.87 -35.00 -33.78
CA THR A 27 -13.07 -34.13 -34.96
C THR A 27 -12.85 -32.65 -34.58
N GLU A 28 -12.05 -31.97 -35.41
CA GLU A 28 -11.79 -30.52 -35.48
C GLU A 28 -13.05 -29.69 -35.83
N GLY A 29 -12.98 -28.36 -35.59
CA GLY A 29 -13.77 -27.38 -36.37
C GLY A 29 -14.36 -26.21 -35.57
N ASP A 30 -13.67 -25.06 -35.67
CA ASP A 30 -14.16 -23.69 -35.88
C ASP A 30 -15.19 -22.98 -34.95
N ASP A 31 -14.94 -21.66 -34.89
CA ASP A 31 -15.85 -20.54 -34.74
C ASP A 31 -16.07 -19.83 -33.39
N ALA A 32 -15.89 -18.52 -33.51
CA ALA A 32 -16.09 -17.46 -32.54
C ALA A 32 -17.56 -17.25 -32.16
N GLY A 33 -17.80 -16.67 -30.98
CA GLY A 33 -18.90 -15.71 -30.80
C GLY A 33 -19.96 -15.98 -29.73
N PHE A 34 -20.01 -15.04 -28.78
CA PHE A 34 -21.20 -14.42 -28.15
C PHE A 34 -21.89 -15.00 -26.90
N LEU A 35 -22.03 -14.08 -25.93
CA LEU A 35 -22.86 -14.08 -24.73
C LEU A 35 -24.36 -14.36 -24.97
N ARG A 36 -25.02 -14.92 -23.94
CA ARG A 36 -26.37 -14.46 -23.51
C ARG A 36 -26.61 -14.67 -22.01
N PHE A 37 -26.96 -13.59 -21.31
CA PHE A 37 -27.58 -13.59 -19.98
C PHE A 37 -29.11 -13.63 -20.06
N ARG A 38 -29.78 -14.21 -19.07
CA ARG A 38 -31.05 -13.72 -18.50
C ARG A 38 -31.28 -14.25 -17.07
N ARG A 39 -31.75 -13.34 -16.19
CA ARG A 39 -32.24 -13.51 -14.78
C ARG A 39 -33.41 -14.53 -14.74
N SER A 40 -33.90 -15.11 -13.64
CA SER A 40 -34.13 -14.60 -12.27
C SER A 40 -34.69 -15.71 -11.35
N HIS A 41 -34.37 -15.64 -10.05
CA HIS A 41 -35.16 -16.04 -8.86
C HIS A 41 -35.51 -17.53 -8.62
N CYS A 42 -34.98 -18.09 -7.53
CA CYS A 42 -35.73 -18.73 -6.43
C CYS A 42 -34.75 -19.19 -5.33
N LEU A 43 -34.92 -18.66 -4.11
CA LEU A 43 -34.25 -19.13 -2.89
C LEU A 43 -34.76 -20.51 -2.47
N PRO A 44 -33.92 -21.40 -1.91
CA PRO A 44 -34.38 -22.38 -0.94
C PRO A 44 -34.03 -21.92 0.48
N ARG A 45 -35.04 -21.98 1.35
CA ARG A 45 -34.89 -22.03 2.81
C ARG A 45 -34.03 -23.23 3.19
N ILE A 46 -32.94 -23.01 3.92
CA ILE A 46 -32.19 -24.09 4.57
C ILE A 46 -32.36 -23.94 6.09
N ARG A 47 -32.84 -25.02 6.72
CA ARG A 47 -32.91 -25.18 8.18
C ARG A 47 -31.50 -25.20 8.76
N LEU A 48 -31.25 -24.36 9.76
CA LEU A 48 -30.02 -24.35 10.55
C LEU A 48 -30.03 -25.55 11.50
N THR A 49 -29.15 -26.52 11.29
CA THR A 49 -28.75 -27.51 12.30
C THR A 49 -27.38 -27.15 12.85
N GLY A 50 -27.11 -27.49 14.11
CA GLY A 50 -25.97 -27.06 14.94
C GLY A 50 -24.54 -27.40 14.46
N ALA A 51 -24.34 -27.73 13.19
CA ALA A 51 -23.02 -27.95 12.58
C ALA A 51 -22.26 -26.64 12.28
N LEU A 52 -22.96 -25.52 12.09
CA LEU A 52 -22.37 -24.20 11.82
C LEU A 52 -21.49 -23.65 12.95
N PHE A 53 -21.71 -24.09 14.20
CA PHE A 53 -20.95 -23.60 15.35
C PHE A 53 -19.57 -24.27 15.43
N ALA A 54 -19.48 -25.58 15.18
CA ALA A 54 -18.21 -26.31 15.21
C ALA A 54 -17.33 -26.02 13.98
N GLU A 55 -17.93 -25.73 12.82
CA GLU A 55 -17.20 -25.30 11.62
C GLU A 55 -16.71 -23.85 11.74
N ASN A 56 -17.43 -22.97 12.44
CA ASN A 56 -16.95 -21.62 12.77
C ASN A 56 -15.75 -21.64 13.72
N THR A 57 -15.77 -22.48 14.77
CA THR A 57 -14.65 -22.56 15.73
C THR A 57 -13.35 -23.02 15.06
N ARG A 58 -13.41 -24.02 14.17
CA ARG A 58 -12.22 -24.45 13.39
C ARG A 58 -11.76 -23.42 12.35
N ARG A 59 -12.67 -22.61 11.77
CA ARG A 59 -12.32 -21.52 10.86
C ARG A 59 -11.70 -20.31 11.56
N ILE A 60 -12.09 -20.03 12.81
CA ILE A 60 -11.51 -18.96 13.63
C ILE A 60 -10.02 -19.22 13.91
N GLU A 61 -9.61 -20.50 14.04
CA GLU A 61 -8.21 -20.89 14.23
C GLU A 61 -7.34 -20.64 12.98
N ASP A 62 -7.88 -20.84 11.77
CA ASP A 62 -7.20 -20.52 10.49
C ASP A 62 -7.20 -19.00 10.17
N GLU A 63 -8.23 -18.27 10.61
CA GLU A 63 -8.41 -16.81 10.39
C GLU A 63 -7.54 -15.93 11.32
N ASP A 64 -6.85 -16.55 12.27
CA ASP A 64 -5.88 -15.91 13.17
C ASP A 64 -4.45 -15.87 12.58
N LEU A 65 -4.28 -16.33 11.34
CA LEU A 65 -3.10 -16.05 10.52
C LEU A 65 -3.08 -14.56 10.15
N GLY A 66 -2.60 -13.76 11.11
CA GLY A 66 -2.08 -12.43 10.88
C GLY A 66 -0.93 -12.47 9.87
N LEU A 67 -0.31 -11.33 9.64
CA LEU A 67 0.95 -11.29 8.92
C LEU A 67 1.88 -12.37 9.50
N PRO A 68 2.41 -13.32 8.71
CA PRO A 68 3.73 -13.84 9.02
C PRO A 68 4.60 -12.58 9.06
N VAL A 69 5.06 -12.22 10.24
CA VAL A 69 6.19 -11.29 10.36
C VAL A 69 7.32 -12.05 9.70
N ASP A 70 7.74 -11.61 8.53
CA ASP A 70 8.89 -12.21 7.85
C ASP A 70 10.10 -11.96 8.77
N GLY A 71 10.59 -13.03 9.42
CA GLY A 71 11.60 -13.01 10.47
C GLY A 71 11.12 -13.78 11.71
N GLU A 72 11.68 -14.97 11.93
CA GLU A 72 11.51 -15.70 13.18
C GLU A 72 11.94 -14.82 14.37
N ASP A 73 11.14 -14.86 15.43
CA ASP A 73 11.38 -14.29 16.77
C ASP A 73 11.22 -12.76 16.95
N VAL A 74 9.96 -12.32 16.99
CA VAL A 74 9.57 -11.06 17.66
C VAL A 74 9.31 -11.34 19.14
N GLN A 75 10.23 -10.92 20.02
CA GLN A 75 9.94 -10.90 21.46
C GLN A 75 8.99 -9.74 21.80
N LEU A 76 7.85 -10.08 22.42
CA LEU A 76 6.80 -9.16 22.86
C LEU A 76 6.71 -9.24 24.39
N GLU A 77 6.93 -8.11 25.07
CA GLU A 77 6.81 -8.00 26.53
C GLU A 77 5.94 -6.77 26.91
N PRO A 78 5.17 -6.83 28.03
CA PRO A 78 4.25 -5.78 28.45
C PRO A 78 4.94 -4.47 28.88
N LEU A 79 4.21 -3.37 28.77
CA LEU A 79 4.70 -1.99 28.93
C LEU A 79 5.13 -1.65 30.37
N ALA A 80 6.36 -1.18 30.53
CA ALA A 80 6.82 -0.40 31.69
C ALA A 80 7.04 1.08 31.28
N PRO A 81 6.82 2.06 32.17
CA PRO A 81 6.93 3.48 31.83
C PRO A 81 8.39 3.95 31.81
N THR A 82 8.75 4.81 30.84
CA THR A 82 10.06 5.48 30.77
C THR A 82 9.93 7.01 30.89
N PRO A 83 10.95 7.70 31.46
CA PRO A 83 10.85 9.10 31.86
C PRO A 83 11.29 10.10 30.77
N SER A 84 10.80 11.33 30.94
CA SER A 84 11.01 12.53 30.11
C SER A 84 12.43 13.11 30.22
N ALA A 85 13.05 13.46 29.10
CA ALA A 85 14.29 14.25 29.04
C ALA A 85 14.13 15.51 28.15
N THR A 86 14.59 16.63 28.69
CA THR A 86 14.52 18.00 28.12
C THR A 86 15.73 18.27 27.21
N PRO A 87 15.62 19.02 26.09
CA PRO A 87 16.78 19.32 25.24
C PRO A 87 17.52 20.59 25.64
N ALA A 88 18.86 20.53 25.62
CA ALA A 88 19.77 21.67 25.74
C ALA A 88 20.01 22.35 24.37
N HIS A 89 20.01 23.68 24.37
CA HIS A 89 20.23 24.53 23.20
C HIS A 89 21.73 24.72 22.91
N VAL A 90 22.15 24.53 21.65
CA VAL A 90 23.43 25.01 21.11
C VAL A 90 23.14 25.97 19.95
N ALA A 91 23.74 27.15 19.97
CA ALA A 91 23.56 28.20 18.96
C ALA A 91 24.64 28.10 17.85
N PRO A 92 24.30 28.25 16.57
CA PRO A 92 25.30 28.37 15.51
C PRO A 92 25.64 29.82 15.20
N HIS A 93 26.93 30.09 15.01
CA HIS A 93 27.48 31.32 14.47
C HIS A 93 27.10 31.50 12.98
N ALA A 94 26.65 32.69 12.60
CA ALA A 94 26.28 33.02 11.23
C ALA A 94 27.29 33.99 10.60
N SER A 95 27.84 33.58 9.45
CA SER A 95 28.53 34.45 8.49
C SER A 95 27.49 35.24 7.68
N SER A 96 27.60 36.57 7.67
CA SER A 96 26.62 37.47 7.05
C SER A 96 27.00 37.87 5.63
N SER A 97 26.11 37.57 4.68
CA SER A 97 26.05 38.24 3.37
C SER A 97 25.14 39.48 3.47
N LEU A 98 25.58 40.58 2.86
CA LEU A 98 25.04 41.93 2.97
C LEU A 98 23.74 42.09 2.15
N ALA A 99 22.58 41.99 2.81
CA ALA A 99 21.33 42.58 2.32
C ALA A 99 21.10 43.94 3.03
N PRO A 100 20.55 44.96 2.35
CA PRO A 100 20.31 46.26 2.96
C PRO A 100 19.36 46.14 4.18
N PRO A 101 19.60 46.91 5.25
CA PRO A 101 18.88 46.74 6.51
C PRO A 101 17.41 47.15 6.35
N LEU A 102 16.51 46.18 6.52
CA LEU A 102 15.06 46.41 6.55
C LEU A 102 14.69 47.53 7.54
N SER A 103 13.75 48.40 7.13
CA SER A 103 13.20 49.44 8.00
C SER A 103 12.48 48.84 9.22
N ARG A 104 12.29 49.65 10.27
CA ARG A 104 11.62 49.21 11.51
C ARG A 104 10.18 48.71 11.26
N LYS A 105 9.47 49.30 10.29
CA LYS A 105 8.13 48.85 9.85
C LYS A 105 8.19 47.50 9.13
N GLU A 106 9.16 47.30 8.24
CA GLU A 106 9.35 46.03 7.52
C GLU A 106 9.74 44.88 8.44
N LYS A 107 10.64 45.14 9.41
CA LYS A 107 11.00 44.16 10.46
C LYS A 107 9.78 43.74 11.29
N LYS A 108 8.90 44.68 11.67
CA LYS A 108 7.66 44.37 12.41
C LYS A 108 6.68 43.55 11.57
N LYS A 109 6.52 43.88 10.28
CA LYS A 109 5.66 43.14 9.34
C LYS A 109 6.19 41.74 9.06
N ALA A 110 7.50 41.57 8.90
CA ALA A 110 8.16 40.28 8.73
C ALA A 110 7.99 39.39 9.98
N LYS A 111 8.24 39.93 11.18
CA LYS A 111 8.01 39.21 12.45
C LYS A 111 6.56 38.78 12.61
N LYS A 112 5.59 39.66 12.31
CA LYS A 112 4.15 39.32 12.34
C LYS A 112 3.82 38.19 11.36
N ARG A 113 4.33 38.26 10.11
CA ARG A 113 4.15 37.18 9.11
C ARG A 113 4.71 35.85 9.58
N VAL A 114 5.89 35.84 10.21
CA VAL A 114 6.49 34.61 10.77
C VAL A 114 5.65 34.09 11.94
N HIS A 115 5.21 34.96 12.84
CA HIS A 115 4.35 34.59 13.96
C HIS A 115 3.02 34.01 13.49
N ASP A 116 2.32 34.68 12.57
CA ASP A 116 1.05 34.21 12.00
C ASP A 116 1.23 32.87 11.27
N ARG A 117 2.34 32.70 10.55
CA ARG A 117 2.70 31.43 9.90
C ARG A 117 2.93 30.32 10.92
N ASN A 118 3.64 30.60 12.01
CA ASN A 118 3.91 29.62 13.07
C ASN A 118 2.62 29.26 13.82
N LYS A 119 1.75 30.23 14.11
CA LYS A 119 0.43 30.01 14.71
C LYS A 119 -0.46 29.13 13.82
N ARG A 120 -0.49 29.39 12.51
CA ARG A 120 -1.21 28.52 11.55
C ARG A 120 -0.62 27.11 11.48
N LYS A 121 0.71 26.97 11.56
CA LYS A 121 1.37 25.65 11.63
C LYS A 121 1.03 24.88 12.91
N ALA A 122 0.97 25.56 14.06
CA ALA A 122 0.59 24.93 15.32
C ALA A 122 -0.87 24.47 15.31
N ALA A 123 -1.81 25.34 14.90
CA ALA A 123 -3.22 24.99 14.76
C ALA A 123 -3.45 23.85 13.74
N ALA A 124 -2.68 23.82 12.65
CA ALA A 124 -2.75 22.72 11.68
C ALA A 124 -2.28 21.38 12.26
N ARG A 125 -1.28 21.38 13.16
CA ARG A 125 -0.83 20.18 13.87
C ARG A 125 -1.89 19.69 14.87
N GLU A 126 -2.46 20.60 15.65
CA GLU A 126 -3.55 20.26 16.59
C GLU A 126 -4.79 19.72 15.87
N ALA A 127 -5.19 20.31 14.74
CA ALA A 127 -6.30 19.82 13.93
C ALA A 127 -6.00 18.45 13.28
N GLU A 128 -4.73 18.16 13.01
CA GLU A 128 -4.29 16.90 12.42
C GLU A 128 -4.31 15.74 13.40
N ASP A 129 -4.07 16.02 14.68
CA ASP A 129 -4.22 15.08 15.81
C ASP A 129 -5.68 14.99 16.32
N GLY A 130 -6.58 15.85 15.82
CA GLY A 130 -8.01 15.80 16.16
C GLY A 130 -8.79 14.70 15.43
N PRO A 131 -10.02 14.36 15.87
CA PRO A 131 -10.81 13.27 15.27
C PRO A 131 -11.25 13.56 13.83
N GLN A 132 -11.42 14.84 13.46
CA GLN A 132 -11.92 15.22 12.14
C GLN A 132 -10.86 15.06 11.04
N THR A 133 -11.23 14.40 9.94
CA THR A 133 -10.36 14.27 8.76
C THR A 133 -10.09 15.64 8.15
N PRO A 134 -8.82 16.04 7.99
CA PRO A 134 -8.50 17.32 7.35
C PRO A 134 -9.04 17.38 5.93
N THR A 135 -9.38 18.58 5.50
CA THR A 135 -9.73 18.87 4.10
C THR A 135 -8.47 19.20 3.31
N PRO A 136 -8.25 18.63 2.10
CA PRO A 136 -7.16 19.04 1.23
C PRO A 136 -7.25 20.53 0.93
N SER A 137 -6.11 21.24 0.94
CA SER A 137 -6.12 22.66 0.59
C SER A 137 -6.53 22.88 -0.87
N PRO A 138 -7.11 24.05 -1.23
CA PRO A 138 -7.49 24.36 -2.62
C PRO A 138 -6.35 24.21 -3.62
N ARG A 139 -5.11 24.51 -3.20
CA ARG A 139 -3.91 24.34 -4.05
C ARG A 139 -3.63 22.86 -4.36
N ILE A 140 -3.84 21.98 -3.38
CA ILE A 140 -3.67 20.53 -3.57
C ILE A 140 -4.79 19.99 -4.46
N LEU A 141 -6.04 20.41 -4.25
CA LEU A 141 -7.16 20.02 -5.12
C LEU A 141 -6.94 20.47 -6.57
N LYS A 142 -6.50 21.71 -6.79
CA LYS A 142 -6.16 22.20 -8.13
C LYS A 142 -5.07 21.36 -8.81
N LYS A 143 -4.03 20.96 -8.05
CA LYS A 143 -2.97 20.08 -8.56
C LYS A 143 -3.47 18.66 -8.86
N ALA A 144 -4.30 18.11 -7.97
CA ALA A 144 -4.91 16.80 -8.14
C ALA A 144 -5.79 16.75 -9.40
N ALA A 145 -6.68 17.74 -9.56
CA ALA A 145 -7.53 17.90 -10.74
C ALA A 145 -6.74 18.11 -12.04
N ALA A 146 -5.55 18.72 -11.96
CA ALA A 146 -4.66 18.90 -13.10
C ALA A 146 -3.85 17.65 -13.47
N SER A 147 -3.92 16.54 -12.70
CA SER A 147 -3.23 15.29 -13.03
C SER A 147 -3.70 14.74 -14.38
N SER A 148 -2.88 13.93 -15.05
CA SER A 148 -3.31 13.17 -16.23
C SER A 148 -3.73 11.76 -15.86
N ALA A 149 -4.42 11.11 -16.77
CA ALA A 149 -5.02 9.80 -16.58
C ALA A 149 -4.41 8.79 -17.54
N VAL A 150 -4.16 7.59 -17.03
CA VAL A 150 -3.77 6.42 -17.82
C VAL A 150 -4.81 5.33 -17.56
N ASN A 151 -5.61 5.01 -18.57
CA ASN A 151 -6.55 3.90 -18.49
C ASN A 151 -5.77 2.58 -18.48
N VAL A 152 -6.10 1.67 -17.57
CA VAL A 152 -5.52 0.32 -17.50
C VAL A 152 -6.59 -0.71 -17.76
N ASP A 153 -6.20 -1.85 -18.36
CA ASP A 153 -7.13 -2.95 -18.65
C ASP A 153 -7.32 -3.85 -17.42
N TYR A 154 -7.80 -3.24 -16.35
CA TYR A 154 -8.12 -3.90 -15.10
C TYR A 154 -9.36 -3.24 -14.50
N SER A 155 -10.14 -3.96 -13.69
CA SER A 155 -11.20 -3.35 -12.89
C SER A 155 -11.00 -3.60 -11.41
N ALA A 156 -11.24 -2.57 -10.59
CA ALA A 156 -11.23 -2.71 -9.14
C ALA A 156 -12.22 -3.80 -8.66
N SER A 157 -13.30 -4.06 -9.41
CA SER A 157 -14.24 -5.16 -9.12
C SER A 157 -13.60 -6.55 -9.17
N ASP A 158 -12.50 -6.69 -9.91
CA ASP A 158 -11.79 -7.95 -10.11
C ASP A 158 -10.79 -8.24 -8.97
N PHE A 159 -10.54 -7.25 -8.09
CA PHE A 159 -9.75 -7.49 -6.89
C PHE A 159 -10.44 -8.53 -6.01
N ARG A 160 -9.64 -9.44 -5.45
CA ARG A 160 -10.12 -10.50 -4.58
C ARG A 160 -9.76 -10.19 -3.14
N ALA A 161 -10.73 -10.33 -2.25
CA ALA A 161 -10.52 -10.26 -0.81
C ALA A 161 -10.68 -11.67 -0.22
N SER A 162 -9.83 -12.05 0.73
CA SER A 162 -10.00 -13.28 1.51
C SER A 162 -11.33 -13.17 2.27
N GLU A 163 -11.97 -14.26 2.67
CA GLU A 163 -13.04 -14.13 3.68
C GLU A 163 -12.41 -13.82 5.04
N PRO A 164 -12.95 -12.89 5.86
CA PRO A 164 -14.22 -12.16 5.71
C PRO A 164 -14.13 -10.79 5.00
N ARG A 165 -13.11 -10.57 4.15
CA ARG A 165 -12.93 -9.42 3.24
C ARG A 165 -12.28 -8.19 3.85
N TRP A 166 -11.47 -8.41 4.88
CA TRP A 166 -10.57 -7.39 5.43
C TRP A 166 -9.24 -7.34 4.68
N THR A 167 -8.75 -8.49 4.24
CA THR A 167 -7.44 -8.69 3.65
C THR A 167 -7.53 -9.16 2.20
N GLY A 168 -6.46 -9.01 1.43
CA GLY A 168 -6.40 -9.50 0.04
C GLY A 168 -6.44 -11.03 -0.01
N ALA A 169 -7.11 -11.59 -1.02
CA ALA A 169 -7.10 -13.04 -1.23
C ALA A 169 -5.77 -13.49 -1.87
N PRO A 170 -5.30 -14.71 -1.57
CA PRO A 170 -4.26 -15.34 -2.38
C PRO A 170 -4.70 -15.44 -3.85
N ARG A 171 -3.79 -15.14 -4.77
CA ARG A 171 -3.95 -15.46 -6.19
C ARG A 171 -2.83 -16.42 -6.57
N PRO A 172 -3.11 -17.51 -7.31
CA PRO A 172 -2.05 -18.26 -7.95
C PRO A 172 -1.24 -17.30 -8.84
N LEU A 173 0.07 -17.23 -8.57
CA LEU A 173 1.02 -16.48 -9.37
C LEU A 173 1.33 -17.28 -10.63
N GLU A 174 0.34 -17.47 -11.50
CA GLU A 174 0.40 -18.39 -12.64
C GLU A 174 0.47 -17.67 -14.00
N HIS A 175 0.69 -16.35 -13.99
CA HIS A 175 0.78 -15.61 -15.25
C HIS A 175 2.06 -15.99 -16.01
N PRO A 176 2.00 -16.36 -17.31
CA PRO A 176 3.17 -16.83 -18.07
C PRO A 176 4.33 -15.83 -18.12
N LEU A 177 4.07 -14.53 -17.95
CA LEU A 177 5.10 -13.48 -17.93
C LEU A 177 5.89 -13.42 -16.62
N LEU A 178 5.44 -14.07 -15.54
CA LEU A 178 6.12 -14.00 -14.23
C LEU A 178 7.52 -14.61 -14.26
N LYS A 179 7.74 -15.63 -15.12
CA LYS A 179 9.08 -16.21 -15.36
C LYS A 179 10.06 -15.20 -15.99
N HIS A 180 9.54 -14.11 -16.54
CA HIS A 180 10.31 -13.01 -17.14
C HIS A 180 10.24 -11.72 -16.30
N ALA A 181 9.87 -11.81 -15.01
CA ALA A 181 9.76 -10.63 -14.14
C ALA A 181 11.08 -9.85 -13.96
N ARG A 182 12.23 -10.47 -14.28
CA ARG A 182 13.57 -9.85 -14.30
C ARG A 182 14.07 -9.49 -15.72
N ASP A 183 13.25 -9.66 -16.77
CA ASP A 183 13.63 -9.36 -18.16
C ASP A 183 12.87 -8.14 -18.67
N THR A 184 13.43 -6.97 -18.42
CA THR A 184 12.89 -5.65 -18.80
C THR A 184 12.50 -5.59 -20.28
N GLU A 185 13.37 -6.08 -21.16
CA GLU A 185 13.19 -5.94 -22.60
C GLU A 185 12.12 -6.90 -23.12
N PHE A 186 12.00 -8.08 -22.51
CA PHE A 186 10.87 -8.99 -22.75
C PHE A 186 9.55 -8.38 -22.28
N LEU A 187 9.51 -7.83 -21.06
CA LEU A 187 8.30 -7.23 -20.50
C LEU A 187 7.81 -6.04 -21.33
N LYS A 188 8.72 -5.15 -21.76
CA LYS A 188 8.38 -4.01 -22.64
C LYS A 188 7.73 -4.44 -23.98
N LYS A 189 8.05 -5.64 -24.47
CA LYS A 189 7.48 -6.19 -25.72
C LYS A 189 6.13 -6.89 -25.51
N HIS A 190 5.80 -7.28 -24.28
CA HIS A 190 4.67 -8.14 -23.99
C HIS A 190 3.67 -7.55 -23.00
N MET A 191 3.98 -6.39 -22.43
CA MET A 191 3.08 -5.64 -21.57
C MET A 191 2.98 -4.19 -22.02
N ARG A 192 1.94 -3.50 -21.55
CA ARG A 192 1.76 -2.08 -21.85
C ARG A 192 2.68 -1.25 -20.97
N PHE A 193 3.76 -0.80 -21.57
CA PHE A 193 4.69 0.12 -20.93
C PHE A 193 4.10 1.54 -20.81
N VAL A 194 4.04 2.04 -19.57
CA VAL A 194 3.71 3.44 -19.27
C VAL A 194 5.01 4.18 -18.97
N ASP A 195 5.48 4.94 -19.95
CA ASP A 195 6.66 5.77 -19.80
C ASP A 195 6.34 7.04 -19.01
N TRP A 196 6.58 7.00 -17.70
CA TRP A 196 6.39 8.14 -16.81
C TRP A 196 7.71 8.84 -16.49
N GLN A 197 7.85 10.06 -16.99
CA GLN A 197 9.03 10.90 -16.84
C GLN A 197 9.12 11.63 -15.49
N GLY A 198 8.13 11.48 -14.62
CA GLY A 198 8.10 12.15 -13.32
C GLY A 198 7.89 13.66 -13.40
N GLU A 199 7.25 14.18 -14.46
CA GLU A 199 6.98 15.61 -14.59
C GLU A 199 5.61 16.00 -14.03
N LYS A 200 4.64 15.11 -14.21
CA LYS A 200 3.24 15.34 -13.88
C LYS A 200 2.65 14.13 -13.17
N THR A 201 1.81 14.36 -12.17
CA THR A 201 1.10 13.27 -11.50
C THR A 201 0.20 12.54 -12.50
N HIS A 202 0.24 11.22 -12.51
CA HIS A 202 -0.65 10.37 -13.31
C HIS A 202 -1.53 9.53 -12.38
N VAL A 203 -2.82 9.44 -12.69
CA VAL A 203 -3.72 8.47 -12.07
C VAL A 203 -3.89 7.26 -12.99
N LEU A 204 -3.86 6.06 -12.42
CA LEU A 204 -4.23 4.83 -13.11
C LEU A 204 -5.71 4.61 -12.92
N ILE A 205 -6.44 4.52 -14.03
CA ILE A 205 -7.90 4.44 -14.03
C ILE A 205 -8.33 3.08 -14.54
N ASP A 206 -9.16 2.41 -13.77
CA ASP A 206 -9.76 1.12 -14.12
C ASP A 206 -10.86 1.28 -15.20
N ARG A 207 -11.38 0.17 -15.73
CA ARG A 207 -12.44 0.18 -16.77
C ARG A 207 -13.73 0.91 -16.36
N THR A 208 -13.96 1.16 -15.08
CA THR A 208 -15.18 1.79 -14.54
C THR A 208 -14.99 3.25 -14.13
N GLY A 209 -13.77 3.78 -14.28
CA GLY A 209 -13.42 5.15 -13.94
C GLY A 209 -12.88 5.35 -12.53
N TYR A 210 -12.59 4.28 -11.78
CA TYR A 210 -11.98 4.35 -10.45
C TYR A 210 -10.47 4.56 -10.55
N ILE A 211 -9.95 5.46 -9.71
CA ILE A 211 -8.51 5.61 -9.48
C ILE A 211 -8.05 4.40 -8.67
N ILE A 212 -7.19 3.57 -9.27
CA ILE A 212 -6.64 2.36 -8.64
C ILE A 212 -5.13 2.45 -8.37
N GLY A 213 -4.50 3.53 -8.82
CA GLY A 213 -3.10 3.82 -8.55
C GLY A 213 -2.77 5.28 -8.88
N VAL A 214 -1.70 5.80 -8.27
CA VAL A 214 -1.25 7.19 -8.50
C VAL A 214 0.27 7.22 -8.58
N LEU A 215 0.79 7.71 -9.70
CA LEU A 215 2.19 8.07 -9.88
C LEU A 215 2.35 9.54 -9.48
N VAL A 216 2.90 9.79 -8.29
CA VAL A 216 2.97 11.13 -7.70
C VAL A 216 4.22 11.87 -8.17
N ALA A 217 4.04 12.94 -8.93
CA ALA A 217 5.17 13.74 -9.38
C ALA A 217 5.98 14.35 -8.22
N PRO A 218 7.29 14.51 -8.39
CA PRO A 218 8.15 15.25 -7.48
C PRO A 218 7.66 16.69 -7.28
N PRO A 219 8.11 17.36 -6.21
CA PRO A 219 7.79 18.76 -5.99
C PRO A 219 8.32 19.64 -7.12
N LEU A 220 7.82 20.89 -7.19
CA LEU A 220 8.15 21.83 -8.26
C LEU A 220 9.68 22.06 -8.39
N PRO A 221 10.17 22.36 -9.60
CA PRO A 221 11.58 22.69 -9.84
C PRO A 221 12.06 23.78 -8.89
N GLY A 222 13.11 23.48 -8.11
CA GLY A 222 13.66 24.36 -7.07
C GLY A 222 13.72 23.72 -5.68
N GLU A 223 12.89 22.70 -5.41
CA GLU A 223 13.16 21.79 -4.30
C GLU A 223 14.28 20.82 -4.69
N LYS A 224 15.30 20.67 -3.83
CA LYS A 224 16.40 19.70 -4.01
C LYS A 224 15.91 18.27 -3.77
N TRP A 225 14.89 17.83 -4.51
CA TRP A 225 14.25 16.53 -4.35
C TRP A 225 15.22 15.38 -4.57
N LYS A 226 16.13 15.54 -5.54
CA LYS A 226 17.28 14.65 -5.76
C LYS A 226 18.10 14.46 -4.49
N THR A 227 18.51 15.56 -3.85
CA THR A 227 19.25 15.51 -2.57
C THR A 227 18.46 14.84 -1.45
N VAL A 228 17.13 14.99 -1.40
CA VAL A 228 16.28 14.28 -0.42
C VAL A 228 16.34 12.77 -0.67
N HIS A 229 16.23 12.32 -1.93
CA HIS A 229 16.35 10.90 -2.28
C HIS A 229 17.74 10.35 -1.95
N GLU A 230 18.81 11.04 -2.35
CA GLU A 230 20.19 10.63 -2.10
C GLU A 230 20.47 10.48 -0.59
N LYS A 231 20.04 11.45 0.22
CA LYS A 231 20.21 11.41 1.67
C LYS A 231 19.38 10.32 2.33
N ALA A 232 18.13 10.13 1.91
CA ALA A 232 17.30 9.04 2.42
C ALA A 232 17.90 7.67 2.07
N ALA A 233 18.37 7.48 0.84
CA ALA A 233 19.03 6.25 0.41
C ALA A 233 20.32 5.99 1.19
N ALA A 234 21.15 7.02 1.38
CA ALA A 234 22.36 6.93 2.20
C ALA A 234 22.04 6.56 3.65
N LYS A 235 20.95 7.10 4.22
CA LYS A 235 20.53 6.76 5.58
C LYS A 235 20.07 5.30 5.71
N LEU A 236 19.39 4.75 4.69
CA LEU A 236 19.01 3.33 4.68
C LEU A 236 20.23 2.41 4.48
N ARG A 237 21.21 2.83 3.69
CA ARG A 237 22.50 2.11 3.56
C ARG A 237 23.24 2.07 4.90
N GLU A 238 23.39 3.22 5.55
CA GLU A 238 24.01 3.33 6.87
C GLU A 238 23.28 2.46 7.90
N ALA A 239 21.94 2.43 7.86
CA ALA A 239 21.16 1.57 8.73
C ALA A 239 21.45 0.09 8.48
N ARG A 240 21.49 -0.36 7.22
CA ARG A 240 21.87 -1.73 6.88
C ARG A 240 23.25 -2.08 7.42
N GLU A 241 24.24 -1.21 7.27
CA GLU A 241 25.62 -1.44 7.71
C GLU A 241 25.76 -1.50 9.23
N LYS A 242 24.92 -0.75 9.96
CA LYS A 242 24.94 -0.71 11.43
C LYS A 242 24.10 -1.80 12.08
N MET A 243 23.05 -2.27 11.43
CA MET A 243 22.12 -3.25 11.99
C MET A 243 22.71 -4.66 12.00
N THR A 244 22.27 -5.45 12.96
CA THR A 244 22.52 -6.90 12.97
C THR A 244 21.28 -7.63 12.51
N PHE A 245 21.43 -8.51 11.53
CA PHE A 245 20.33 -9.30 10.97
C PHE A 245 20.45 -10.76 11.40
N PRO A 246 19.36 -11.40 11.86
CA PRO A 246 19.38 -12.83 12.17
C PRO A 246 19.56 -13.67 10.90
N GLY A 247 19.88 -14.97 11.08
CA GLY A 247 19.90 -15.92 9.98
C GLY A 247 18.55 -15.94 9.24
N GLY A 248 18.57 -15.98 7.91
CA GLY A 248 17.36 -15.94 7.08
C GLY A 248 16.77 -14.55 6.85
N ALA A 249 17.31 -13.47 7.43
CA ALA A 249 16.78 -12.11 7.19
C ALA A 249 16.84 -11.64 5.72
N TYR A 250 17.65 -12.31 4.91
CA TYR A 250 17.80 -12.08 3.47
C TYR A 250 16.92 -13.05 2.63
N GLU A 251 16.39 -14.10 3.26
CA GLU A 251 15.57 -15.15 2.66
C GLU A 251 14.11 -14.93 3.11
N HIS A 252 13.36 -14.19 2.31
CA HIS A 252 11.95 -13.93 2.61
C HIS A 252 11.15 -13.81 1.31
N ARG A 253 9.83 -13.95 1.39
CA ARG A 253 8.89 -13.92 0.24
C ARG A 253 8.93 -12.69 -0.68
N ARG A 254 9.68 -11.65 -0.29
CA ARG A 254 9.86 -10.40 -1.06
C ARG A 254 11.30 -10.22 -1.55
N SER A 255 12.18 -11.17 -1.25
CA SER A 255 13.49 -11.38 -1.83
C SER A 255 13.39 -12.59 -2.75
N PHE A 256 14.36 -12.74 -3.64
CA PHE A 256 14.54 -13.99 -4.37
C PHE A 256 15.46 -14.90 -3.55
N ASP A 257 15.32 -16.21 -3.74
CA ASP A 257 16.05 -17.25 -2.99
C ASP A 257 17.50 -17.45 -3.48
N ASP A 258 18.15 -16.38 -3.93
CA ASP A 258 19.54 -16.36 -4.42
C ASP A 258 20.45 -15.50 -3.50
N ASP A 259 21.77 -15.51 -3.73
CA ASP A 259 22.76 -14.65 -3.04
C ASP A 259 22.50 -13.12 -3.23
N GLU A 260 21.35 -12.75 -3.80
CA GLU A 260 20.91 -11.40 -4.12
C GLU A 260 19.79 -10.90 -3.20
N GLY A 261 19.49 -11.63 -2.12
CA GLY A 261 18.56 -11.21 -1.09
C GLY A 261 18.91 -9.84 -0.47
N PHE A 262 17.92 -9.22 0.14
CA PHE A 262 18.08 -7.97 0.90
C PHE A 262 17.33 -8.07 2.22
N PRO A 263 17.79 -7.41 3.30
CA PRO A 263 17.06 -7.43 4.54
C PRO A 263 15.94 -6.38 4.51
N THR A 264 14.88 -6.65 5.26
CA THR A 264 13.79 -5.71 5.48
C THR A 264 13.66 -5.32 6.93
N HIS A 265 13.12 -4.14 7.18
CA HIS A 265 12.70 -3.74 8.52
C HIS A 265 11.27 -3.21 8.48
N THR A 266 10.36 -3.92 9.14
CA THR A 266 8.98 -3.48 9.34
C THR A 266 8.85 -2.73 10.65
N ASP A 267 8.07 -1.66 10.61
CA ASP A 267 7.82 -0.76 11.74
C ASP A 267 6.34 -0.34 11.76
N GLY A 268 5.85 0.11 12.92
CA GLY A 268 4.47 0.51 13.12
C GLY A 268 3.66 -0.52 13.90
N TYR A 269 2.39 -0.68 13.55
CA TYR A 269 1.46 -1.49 14.33
C TYR A 269 1.35 -2.90 13.76
N ALA A 270 1.42 -3.89 14.65
CA ALA A 270 1.16 -5.30 14.33
C ALA A 270 -0.06 -5.80 15.11
N PHE A 271 -0.82 -6.68 14.46
CA PHE A 271 -1.91 -7.44 15.05
C PHE A 271 -2.24 -8.68 14.21
N GLY A 272 -2.56 -9.79 14.89
CA GLY A 272 -2.81 -11.11 14.32
C GLY A 272 -1.73 -12.12 14.72
N GLY A 273 -1.82 -13.36 14.24
CA GLY A 273 -0.84 -14.42 14.58
C GLY A 273 -0.94 -14.87 16.04
N GLY A 274 -2.15 -14.86 16.62
CA GLY A 274 -2.38 -15.18 18.03
C GLY A 274 -2.05 -14.05 19.02
N MET A 275 -1.68 -12.85 18.55
CA MET A 275 -1.46 -11.69 19.42
C MET A 275 -2.74 -11.31 20.18
N ALA A 276 -2.65 -11.18 21.50
CA ALA A 276 -3.77 -10.79 22.36
C ALA A 276 -4.22 -9.33 22.18
N SER A 277 -3.33 -8.45 21.71
CA SER A 277 -3.62 -7.04 21.46
C SER A 277 -2.69 -6.49 20.37
N VAL A 278 -3.07 -5.36 19.80
CA VAL A 278 -2.21 -4.53 18.94
C VAL A 278 -0.96 -4.08 19.70
N SER A 279 0.19 -4.07 19.03
CA SER A 279 1.45 -3.54 19.58
C SER A 279 2.31 -2.84 18.52
N ASN A 280 3.33 -2.09 18.96
CA ASN A 280 4.38 -1.63 18.06
C ASN A 280 5.27 -2.81 17.66
N VAL A 281 5.64 -2.89 16.39
CA VAL A 281 6.74 -3.74 15.92
C VAL A 281 8.04 -3.17 16.48
N LYS A 282 8.83 -4.03 17.12
CA LYS A 282 10.15 -3.69 17.64
C LYS A 282 11.21 -4.50 16.88
N PRO A 283 12.35 -3.90 16.52
CA PRO A 283 13.49 -4.69 16.08
C PRO A 283 13.90 -5.71 17.15
N SER A 284 14.57 -6.78 16.72
CA SER A 284 15.05 -7.87 17.57
C SER A 284 16.09 -7.46 18.62
N SER A 285 16.65 -6.25 18.55
CA SER A 285 17.65 -5.76 19.50
C SER A 285 17.47 -4.28 19.84
N ALA A 286 17.93 -3.90 21.03
CA ALA A 286 17.98 -2.49 21.46
C ALA A 286 18.85 -1.63 20.53
N HIS A 287 19.96 -2.19 20.03
CA HIS A 287 20.83 -1.52 19.05
C HIS A 287 20.08 -1.24 17.74
N ASN A 288 19.41 -2.24 17.16
CA ASN A 288 18.60 -2.04 15.95
C ASN A 288 17.45 -1.05 16.21
N THR A 289 16.89 -1.01 17.42
CA THR A 289 15.89 -0.02 17.83
C THR A 289 16.43 1.40 17.73
N GLN A 290 17.62 1.64 18.28
CA GLN A 290 18.31 2.93 18.18
C GLN A 290 18.58 3.31 16.71
N VAL A 291 19.12 2.38 15.90
CA VAL A 291 19.38 2.65 14.47
C VAL A 291 18.10 3.07 13.75
N MET A 292 16.99 2.39 14.01
CA MET A 292 15.72 2.72 13.38
C MET A 292 15.09 4.00 13.92
N ASP A 293 15.33 4.37 15.18
CA ASP A 293 14.96 5.69 15.72
C ASP A 293 15.69 6.81 14.97
N GLU A 294 16.99 6.62 14.66
CA GLU A 294 17.75 7.57 13.84
C GLU A 294 17.23 7.65 12.40
N VAL A 295 16.84 6.52 11.79
CA VAL A 295 16.23 6.51 10.45
C VAL A 295 14.92 7.30 10.43
N ARG A 296 14.04 7.09 11.44
CA ARG A 296 12.78 7.83 11.57
C ARG A 296 12.98 9.33 11.79
N ALA A 297 14.00 9.69 12.56
CA ALA A 297 14.33 11.08 12.86
C ALA A 297 14.98 11.82 11.69
N ASP A 298 15.49 11.10 10.66
CA ASP A 298 16.14 11.73 9.52
C ASP A 298 15.14 12.61 8.71
N PRO A 299 15.46 13.89 8.49
CA PRO A 299 14.58 14.81 7.77
C PRO A 299 14.26 14.38 6.33
N SER A 300 15.19 13.69 5.66
CA SER A 300 15.02 13.25 4.28
C SER A 300 14.09 12.05 4.22
N VAL A 301 14.25 11.08 5.13
CA VAL A 301 13.33 9.94 5.28
C VAL A 301 11.93 10.42 5.64
N ALA A 302 11.79 11.31 6.63
CA ALA A 302 10.49 11.88 7.02
C ALA A 302 9.85 12.68 5.87
N ARG A 303 10.67 13.38 5.06
CA ARG A 303 10.19 14.09 3.87
C ARG A 303 9.67 13.12 2.80
N MET A 304 10.39 12.03 2.55
CA MET A 304 9.95 10.96 1.65
C MET A 304 8.59 10.36 2.08
N ALA A 305 8.41 10.15 3.39
CA ALA A 305 7.20 9.53 3.91
C ALA A 305 5.98 10.46 3.84
N THR A 306 6.20 11.76 4.04
CA THR A 306 5.10 12.72 4.23
C THR A 306 4.76 13.56 3.01
N TYR A 307 5.64 13.65 2.01
CA TYR A 307 5.37 14.34 0.74
C TYR A 307 4.19 13.78 -0.06
N PRO A 308 4.04 12.45 -0.25
CA PRO A 308 2.93 11.89 -1.02
C PRO A 308 1.57 11.96 -0.32
N ILE A 309 1.51 12.33 0.96
CA ILE A 309 0.26 12.33 1.74
C ILE A 309 -0.79 13.32 1.21
N PRO A 310 -0.50 14.60 0.91
CA PRO A 310 -1.53 15.50 0.40
C PRO A 310 -2.09 15.09 -0.98
N PRO A 311 -1.29 14.64 -1.97
CA PRO A 311 -1.82 14.01 -3.17
C PRO A 311 -2.72 12.80 -2.87
N PHE A 312 -2.30 11.90 -1.97
CA PHE A 312 -3.08 10.73 -1.57
C PHE A 312 -4.42 11.13 -0.93
N GLN A 313 -4.41 12.15 -0.08
CA GLN A 313 -5.61 12.72 0.55
C GLN A 313 -6.61 13.29 -0.47
N ALA A 314 -6.13 13.85 -1.59
CA ALA A 314 -6.97 14.49 -2.61
C ALA A 314 -7.42 13.54 -3.73
N LEU A 315 -6.62 12.53 -4.07
CA LEU A 315 -6.89 11.59 -5.15
C LEU A 315 -7.49 10.26 -4.66
N CYS A 316 -7.32 9.93 -3.38
CA CYS A 316 -7.77 8.67 -2.76
C CYS A 316 -8.43 8.93 -1.40
N HIS A 317 -9.26 9.96 -1.30
CA HIS A 317 -9.74 10.49 -0.01
C HIS A 317 -10.49 9.49 0.88
N PRO A 318 -11.39 8.63 0.37
CA PRO A 318 -12.10 7.69 1.23
C PRO A 318 -11.13 6.69 1.89
N ILE A 319 -10.14 6.20 1.14
CA ILE A 319 -9.08 5.32 1.67
C ILE A 319 -8.24 6.08 2.70
N TYR A 320 -7.79 7.31 2.38
CA TYR A 320 -7.08 8.16 3.33
C TYR A 320 -7.86 8.34 4.64
N SER A 321 -9.16 8.61 4.54
CA SER A 321 -10.05 8.83 5.68
C SER A 321 -10.18 7.57 6.53
N ALA A 322 -10.42 6.42 5.90
CA ALA A 322 -10.50 5.14 6.59
C ALA A 322 -9.19 4.81 7.33
N TYR A 323 -8.04 5.04 6.70
CA TYR A 323 -6.73 4.78 7.30
C TYR A 323 -6.49 5.69 8.50
N ARG A 324 -6.76 6.99 8.33
CA ARG A 324 -6.60 7.99 9.39
C ARG A 324 -7.50 7.69 10.57
N GLU A 325 -8.76 7.39 10.34
CA GLU A 325 -9.72 7.08 11.39
C GLU A 325 -9.34 5.80 12.14
N ASN A 326 -8.96 4.74 11.42
CA ASN A 326 -8.48 3.52 12.05
C ASN A 326 -7.24 3.78 12.92
N LYS A 327 -6.25 4.52 12.40
CA LYS A 327 -5.06 4.90 13.17
C LYS A 327 -5.41 5.71 14.42
N HIS A 328 -6.31 6.69 14.32
CA HIS A 328 -6.76 7.50 15.45
C HIS A 328 -7.46 6.66 16.53
N CYS A 329 -8.36 5.77 16.12
CA CYS A 329 -9.01 4.81 17.03
C CYS A 329 -7.99 3.92 17.74
N LEU A 330 -7.00 3.39 17.02
CA LEU A 330 -5.95 2.57 17.62
C LEU A 330 -5.13 3.34 18.66
N LEU A 331 -4.72 4.57 18.34
CA LEU A 331 -3.95 5.41 19.26
C LEU A 331 -4.74 5.82 20.50
N ARG A 332 -6.05 6.05 20.35
CA ARG A 332 -6.93 6.39 21.48
C ARG A 332 -7.06 5.23 22.46
N GLU A 333 -7.32 4.03 21.96
CA GLU A 333 -7.49 2.85 22.82
C GLU A 333 -6.15 2.24 23.28
N HIS A 334 -5.08 2.45 22.52
CA HIS A 334 -3.73 1.96 22.82
C HIS A 334 -2.72 3.12 22.82
N PRO A 335 -2.69 3.97 23.87
CA PRO A 335 -1.83 5.16 23.94
C PRO A 335 -0.32 4.85 23.88
N GLY A 336 0.08 3.59 24.12
CA GLY A 336 1.46 3.13 23.98
C GLY A 336 1.92 2.95 22.52
N LEU A 337 1.02 3.06 21.54
CA LEU A 337 1.37 3.01 20.12
C LEU A 337 2.10 4.28 19.68
N ARG A 338 3.13 4.11 18.85
CA ARG A 338 3.96 5.20 18.36
C ARG A 338 3.37 5.87 17.12
N HIS A 339 3.51 7.17 16.99
CA HIS A 339 3.32 7.85 15.70
C HIS A 339 4.59 7.71 14.85
N LEU A 340 4.52 6.94 13.75
CA LEU A 340 5.66 6.74 12.84
C LEU A 340 6.18 8.04 12.24
N PHE A 341 5.35 8.68 11.42
CA PHE A 341 5.58 10.01 10.90
C PHE A 341 4.36 10.87 11.20
N PRO A 342 4.57 12.13 11.64
CA PRO A 342 3.49 13.09 11.69
C PRO A 342 2.78 13.12 10.34
N ARG A 343 1.46 13.26 10.33
CA ARG A 343 0.62 13.44 9.12
C ARG A 343 0.36 12.18 8.30
N SER A 344 1.14 11.12 8.49
CA SER A 344 0.90 9.86 7.79
C SER A 344 -0.35 9.17 8.34
N PRO A 345 -1.35 8.80 7.51
CA PRO A 345 -2.53 8.05 7.95
C PRO A 345 -2.23 6.55 8.12
N PHE A 346 -1.04 6.10 7.73
CA PHE A 346 -0.67 4.69 7.71
C PHE A 346 -0.29 4.19 9.10
N ALA A 347 -0.64 2.94 9.36
CA ALA A 347 -0.37 2.23 10.62
C ALA A 347 1.01 1.57 10.63
N ALA A 348 1.54 1.20 9.46
CA ALA A 348 2.80 0.49 9.31
C ALA A 348 3.64 1.03 8.16
N LEU A 349 4.93 0.71 8.21
CA LEU A 349 5.86 0.91 7.13
C LEU A 349 6.87 -0.25 7.05
N THR A 350 7.44 -0.48 5.88
CA THR A 350 8.58 -1.37 5.68
C THR A 350 9.67 -0.63 4.93
N PHE A 351 10.90 -0.74 5.42
CA PHE A 351 12.10 -0.39 4.69
C PHE A 351 12.70 -1.64 4.06
N ASN A 352 12.88 -1.63 2.75
CA ASN A 352 13.71 -2.59 2.04
C ASN A 352 15.13 -1.99 1.98
N LEU A 353 16.06 -2.60 2.70
CA LEU A 353 17.35 -1.99 3.04
C LEU A 353 18.46 -2.27 2.00
N GLY A 354 18.08 -2.78 0.83
CA GLY A 354 19.03 -3.06 -0.26
C GLY A 354 20.11 -4.08 0.11
N PRO A 355 21.22 -4.15 -0.63
CA PRO A 355 21.65 -3.21 -1.66
C PRO A 355 20.82 -3.29 -2.94
N PHE A 356 20.04 -4.35 -3.14
CA PHE A 356 19.20 -4.55 -4.33
C PHE A 356 17.80 -4.99 -3.93
N SER A 357 16.94 -4.03 -3.61
CA SER A 357 15.54 -4.29 -3.22
C SER A 357 14.69 -4.67 -4.44
N VAL A 358 14.82 -5.91 -4.92
CA VAL A 358 14.10 -6.46 -6.08
C VAL A 358 13.21 -7.59 -5.61
N SER A 359 11.90 -7.44 -5.75
CA SER A 359 10.96 -8.44 -5.27
C SER A 359 10.45 -9.36 -6.37
N PRO A 360 10.34 -10.67 -6.11
CA PRO A 360 9.59 -11.56 -6.98
C PRO A 360 8.12 -11.12 -7.03
N PRO A 361 7.37 -11.55 -8.05
CA PRO A 361 5.95 -11.26 -8.10
C PRO A 361 5.24 -11.75 -6.84
N HIS A 362 4.47 -10.86 -6.22
CA HIS A 362 3.73 -11.17 -5.01
C HIS A 362 2.54 -10.23 -4.84
N ALA A 363 1.64 -10.62 -3.94
CA ALA A 363 0.60 -9.76 -3.41
C ALA A 363 0.81 -9.58 -1.90
N ASP A 364 0.68 -8.35 -1.42
CA ASP A 364 0.65 -8.07 0.01
C ASP A 364 -0.71 -8.43 0.61
N ARG A 365 -1.01 -9.74 0.67
CA ARG A 365 -2.30 -10.27 1.12
C ARG A 365 -2.74 -9.78 2.49
N GLY A 366 -1.82 -9.46 3.40
CA GLY A 366 -2.16 -8.96 4.74
C GLY A 366 -2.62 -7.49 4.78
N ASN A 367 -2.44 -6.73 3.71
CA ASN A 367 -2.91 -5.36 3.62
C ASN A 367 -4.43 -5.30 3.52
N LYS A 368 -5.00 -4.13 3.86
CA LYS A 368 -6.43 -3.90 3.67
C LYS A 368 -6.82 -4.17 2.21
N ALA A 369 -7.86 -4.97 1.99
CA ALA A 369 -8.24 -5.47 0.64
C ALA A 369 -8.51 -4.36 -0.39
N ASP A 370 -9.17 -3.30 0.05
CA ASP A 370 -9.49 -2.06 -0.69
C ASP A 370 -8.55 -0.91 -0.31
N GLY A 371 -7.38 -1.26 0.22
CA GLY A 371 -6.34 -0.34 0.62
C GLY A 371 -5.42 0.03 -0.54
N MET A 372 -4.71 1.14 -0.35
CA MET A 372 -3.55 1.49 -1.16
C MET A 372 -2.33 1.62 -0.27
N CYS A 373 -1.15 1.32 -0.83
CA CYS A 373 0.14 1.55 -0.21
C CYS A 373 0.80 2.78 -0.83
N LEU A 374 1.74 3.39 -0.11
CA LEU A 374 2.66 4.36 -0.68
C LEU A 374 4.02 3.71 -0.82
N ILE A 375 4.57 3.73 -2.02
CA ILE A 375 5.87 3.14 -2.34
C ILE A 375 6.80 4.28 -2.75
N GLY A 376 7.91 4.42 -2.03
CA GLY A 376 9.02 5.30 -2.40
C GLY A 376 10.22 4.47 -2.82
N ALA A 377 10.61 4.55 -4.10
CA ALA A 377 11.85 3.99 -4.60
C ALA A 377 13.02 4.93 -4.28
N LEU A 378 14.16 4.38 -3.88
CA LEU A 378 15.34 5.09 -3.42
C LEU A 378 16.61 4.42 -3.95
N GLY A 379 17.71 5.16 -3.99
CA GLY A 379 19.01 4.67 -4.43
C GLY A 379 19.43 5.22 -5.80
N ASN A 380 20.56 4.74 -6.29
CA ASN A 380 21.12 5.13 -7.58
C ASN A 380 20.95 3.97 -8.56
N PHE A 381 20.03 4.12 -9.50
CA PHE A 381 19.77 3.13 -10.54
C PHE A 381 19.23 3.79 -11.81
N ASP A 382 19.44 3.14 -12.95
CA ASP A 382 18.90 3.56 -14.24
C ASP A 382 17.47 3.04 -14.41
N ALA A 383 16.51 3.94 -14.24
CA ALA A 383 15.09 3.64 -14.34
C ALA A 383 14.61 3.31 -15.77
N ASP A 384 15.44 3.52 -16.81
CA ASP A 384 15.12 3.07 -18.17
C ASP A 384 15.43 1.59 -18.37
N LYS A 385 16.27 1.06 -17.49
CA LYS A 385 16.92 -0.22 -17.61
C LYS A 385 16.55 -1.22 -16.50
N GLY A 386 15.89 -0.78 -15.42
CA GLY A 386 15.45 -1.61 -14.30
C GLY A 386 14.63 -0.82 -13.27
N GLY A 387 14.17 -1.48 -12.20
CA GLY A 387 13.37 -0.82 -11.14
C GLY A 387 11.92 -0.50 -11.51
N HIS A 388 11.42 -1.09 -12.60
CA HIS A 388 10.02 -1.01 -13.02
C HIS A 388 9.08 -1.62 -11.98
N ILE A 389 7.88 -1.07 -11.83
CA ILE A 389 6.79 -1.74 -11.12
C ILE A 389 5.97 -2.51 -12.17
N VAL A 390 5.93 -3.83 -12.04
CA VAL A 390 5.19 -4.69 -12.96
C VAL A 390 3.84 -5.05 -12.34
N LEU A 391 2.74 -4.68 -13.01
CA LEU A 391 1.37 -4.89 -12.51
C LEU A 391 0.75 -6.19 -13.03
N THR A 392 1.39 -7.32 -12.74
CA THR A 392 0.79 -8.67 -12.88
C THR A 392 0.36 -9.22 -11.52
N THR A 393 1.21 -8.95 -10.53
CA THR A 393 1.10 -9.09 -9.07
C THR A 393 2.40 -8.49 -8.52
N SER A 394 2.45 -7.17 -8.38
CA SER A 394 3.60 -6.33 -7.95
C SER A 394 4.98 -7.01 -7.87
N SER A 395 5.82 -6.84 -8.90
CA SER A 395 7.26 -7.16 -8.87
C SER A 395 8.13 -5.97 -9.27
N PHE A 396 9.41 -6.00 -8.87
CA PHE A 396 10.44 -5.08 -9.35
C PHE A 396 11.44 -5.83 -10.26
N ASP A 397 11.98 -5.14 -11.25
CA ASP A 397 12.76 -5.73 -12.34
C ASP A 397 14.30 -5.58 -12.19
N SER A 398 15.03 -6.17 -13.14
CA SER A 398 16.46 -6.48 -13.31
C SER A 398 17.50 -5.65 -12.53
N ARG A 399 18.48 -6.37 -11.98
CA ARG A 399 19.64 -5.86 -11.22
C ARG A 399 20.78 -5.48 -12.17
N ARG A 400 21.57 -4.46 -11.82
CA ARG A 400 22.82 -4.11 -12.53
C ARG A 400 23.97 -3.84 -11.58
N VAL A 401 25.17 -4.17 -12.05
CA VAL A 401 26.43 -3.94 -11.32
C VAL A 401 26.66 -2.44 -11.14
N GLY A 402 26.96 -2.01 -9.91
CA GLY A 402 27.21 -0.60 -9.58
C GLY A 402 25.98 0.21 -9.20
N GLU A 403 24.77 -0.36 -9.29
CA GLU A 403 23.54 0.28 -8.82
C GLU A 403 23.24 -0.09 -7.36
N GLU A 404 22.41 0.72 -6.69
CA GLU A 404 21.82 0.36 -5.42
C GLU A 404 20.35 0.76 -5.37
N ARG A 405 19.52 -0.10 -4.80
CA ARG A 405 18.08 0.10 -4.67
C ARG A 405 17.58 -0.20 -3.27
N PHE A 406 16.87 0.78 -2.73
CA PHE A 406 16.16 0.74 -1.47
C PHE A 406 14.71 1.11 -1.72
N SER A 407 13.83 0.76 -0.80
CA SER A 407 12.48 1.31 -0.84
C SER A 407 11.89 1.51 0.55
N MET A 408 10.93 2.43 0.63
CA MET A 408 10.12 2.66 1.79
C MET A 408 8.66 2.53 1.40
N ILE A 409 7.94 1.62 2.06
CA ILE A 409 6.54 1.33 1.79
C ILE A 409 5.73 1.68 3.02
N GLN A 410 4.68 2.48 2.91
CA GLN A 410 3.70 2.72 3.97
C GLN A 410 2.38 2.02 3.64
N TYR A 411 1.81 1.31 4.61
CA TYR A 411 0.61 0.50 4.43
C TYR A 411 -0.18 0.36 5.74
N SER A 412 -1.37 -0.24 5.66
CA SER A 412 -2.17 -0.59 6.82
C SER A 412 -2.72 -2.01 6.65
N ALA A 413 -2.47 -2.88 7.62
CA ALA A 413 -2.93 -4.26 7.59
C ALA A 413 -4.46 -4.34 7.78
N GLY A 414 -5.13 -5.23 7.04
CA GLY A 414 -6.59 -5.42 7.15
C GLY A 414 -7.03 -5.86 8.55
N GLY A 415 -6.18 -6.63 9.24
CA GLY A 415 -6.41 -7.09 10.62
C GLY A 415 -6.59 -5.95 11.62
N LEU A 416 -5.97 -4.79 11.40
CA LEU A 416 -6.13 -3.61 12.27
C LEU A 416 -7.51 -2.98 12.14
N PHE A 417 -8.11 -3.03 10.95
CA PHE A 417 -9.48 -2.58 10.71
C PHE A 417 -10.48 -3.56 11.32
N ARG A 418 -10.22 -4.87 11.20
CA ARG A 418 -10.99 -5.92 11.87
C ARG A 418 -10.98 -5.73 13.38
N TRP A 419 -9.81 -5.55 13.98
CA TRP A 419 -9.63 -5.32 15.41
C TRP A 419 -10.46 -4.14 15.91
N ALA A 420 -10.36 -2.99 15.23
CA ALA A 420 -11.14 -1.81 15.59
C ALA A 420 -12.65 -2.04 15.41
N ALA A 421 -13.07 -2.70 14.33
CA ALA A 421 -14.48 -3.03 14.07
C ALA A 421 -15.08 -3.99 15.10
N ASN A 422 -14.26 -4.87 15.68
CA ASN A 422 -14.66 -5.77 16.77
C ASN A 422 -14.70 -5.07 18.14
N GLY A 423 -14.51 -3.74 18.20
CA GLY A 423 -14.42 -3.02 19.47
C GLY A 423 -13.14 -3.37 20.24
N PHE A 424 -12.02 -3.52 19.52
CA PHE A 424 -10.69 -3.81 20.07
C PHE A 424 -10.63 -5.15 20.78
N LYS A 425 -11.19 -6.17 20.11
CA LYS A 425 -11.23 -7.57 20.55
C LYS A 425 -10.79 -8.49 19.41
N SER A 426 -10.18 -9.61 19.78
CA SER A 426 -9.87 -10.68 18.83
C SER A 426 -11.18 -11.28 18.31
N ASP A 427 -11.13 -12.00 17.19
CA ASP A 427 -12.33 -12.67 16.69
C ASP A 427 -12.89 -13.67 17.70
N LEU A 428 -12.01 -14.39 18.41
CA LEU A 428 -12.38 -15.30 19.48
C LEU A 428 -13.07 -14.56 20.64
N ALA A 429 -12.47 -13.48 21.14
CA ALA A 429 -13.03 -12.71 22.26
C ALA A 429 -14.32 -11.99 21.88
N TRP A 430 -14.43 -11.52 20.64
CA TRP A 430 -15.66 -10.96 20.10
C TRP A 430 -16.76 -12.01 20.01
N ALA A 431 -16.46 -13.18 19.43
CA ALA A 431 -17.44 -14.26 19.25
C ALA A 431 -17.96 -14.80 20.59
N ALA A 432 -17.11 -14.89 21.61
CA ALA A 432 -17.51 -15.29 22.95
C ALA A 432 -18.48 -14.30 23.63
N ALA A 433 -18.42 -13.02 23.26
CA ALA A 433 -19.25 -11.95 23.84
C ALA A 433 -20.44 -11.53 22.93
N ALA A 434 -20.51 -12.03 21.70
CA ALA A 434 -21.47 -11.57 20.70
C ALA A 434 -22.88 -12.13 20.95
N THR A 435 -23.88 -11.27 20.81
CA THR A 435 -25.29 -11.68 20.74
C THR A 435 -25.62 -12.30 19.37
N LYS A 436 -26.79 -12.92 19.24
CA LYS A 436 -27.23 -13.45 17.93
C LYS A 436 -27.41 -12.33 16.91
N GLU A 437 -27.87 -11.17 17.38
CA GLU A 437 -28.03 -9.95 16.62
C GLU A 437 -26.67 -9.43 16.13
N ASP A 438 -25.64 -9.41 16.99
CA ASP A 438 -24.28 -9.01 16.60
C ASP A 438 -23.70 -9.92 15.51
N VAL A 439 -23.91 -11.24 15.64
CA VAL A 439 -23.50 -12.22 14.63
C VAL A 439 -24.21 -11.99 13.31
N ALA A 440 -25.53 -11.76 13.33
CA ALA A 440 -26.30 -11.47 12.13
C ALA A 440 -25.84 -10.17 11.44
N GLN A 441 -25.61 -9.11 12.21
CA GLN A 441 -25.09 -7.84 11.69
C GLN A 441 -23.68 -7.98 11.11
N ARG A 442 -22.80 -8.74 11.76
CA ARG A 442 -21.45 -9.02 11.24
C ARG A 442 -21.51 -9.79 9.92
N GLU A 443 -22.43 -10.74 9.80
CA GLU A 443 -22.64 -11.50 8.59
C GLU A 443 -23.15 -10.63 7.43
N GLU A 444 -24.15 -9.78 7.70
CA GLU A 444 -24.65 -8.81 6.72
C GLU A 444 -23.54 -7.84 6.27
N ALA A 445 -22.78 -7.29 7.23
CA ALA A 445 -21.65 -6.41 6.93
C ALA A 445 -20.57 -7.13 6.12
N ARG A 446 -20.31 -8.42 6.38
CA ARG A 446 -19.37 -9.25 5.60
C ARG A 446 -19.85 -9.39 4.14
N GLN A 447 -21.12 -9.70 3.94
CA GLN A 447 -21.71 -9.85 2.61
C GLN A 447 -21.65 -8.54 1.81
N ALA A 448 -21.91 -7.41 2.46
CA ALA A 448 -21.84 -6.08 1.84
C ALA A 448 -20.41 -5.51 1.72
N ARG A 449 -19.44 -6.02 2.48
CA ARG A 449 -18.11 -5.39 2.65
C ARG A 449 -17.42 -5.06 1.35
N TRP A 450 -17.43 -5.99 0.38
CA TRP A 450 -16.76 -5.77 -0.90
C TRP A 450 -17.44 -4.70 -1.75
N ALA A 451 -18.77 -4.72 -1.80
CA ALA A 451 -19.54 -3.69 -2.51
C ALA A 451 -19.30 -2.29 -1.90
N THR A 452 -19.19 -2.20 -0.58
CA THR A 452 -18.82 -0.96 0.12
C THR A 452 -17.35 -0.57 -0.12
N ALA A 453 -16.44 -1.55 -0.11
CA ALA A 453 -15.02 -1.35 -0.40
C ALA A 453 -14.77 -0.73 -1.78
N LEU A 454 -15.51 -1.15 -2.81
CA LEU A 454 -15.41 -0.55 -4.15
C LEU A 454 -15.76 0.95 -4.16
N GLN A 455 -16.58 1.41 -3.22
CA GLN A 455 -16.92 2.84 -3.09
C GLN A 455 -15.80 3.65 -2.44
N ASN A 456 -14.78 3.02 -1.87
CA ASN A 456 -13.63 3.72 -1.31
C ASN A 456 -12.66 4.22 -2.40
N PHE A 457 -12.71 3.63 -3.60
CA PHE A 457 -11.96 4.13 -4.73
C PHE A 457 -12.61 5.42 -5.26
N THR A 458 -11.81 6.47 -5.38
CA THR A 458 -12.29 7.77 -5.90
C THR A 458 -12.49 7.66 -7.41
N ARG A 459 -13.60 8.19 -7.93
CA ARG A 459 -13.79 8.27 -9.38
C ARG A 459 -12.99 9.44 -9.93
N TRP A 460 -12.28 9.22 -11.03
CA TRP A 460 -11.45 10.27 -11.64
C TRP A 460 -12.25 11.53 -12.02
N LYS A 461 -13.46 11.34 -12.56
CA LYS A 461 -14.36 12.46 -12.91
C LYS A 461 -14.69 13.37 -11.73
N ASP A 462 -14.80 12.80 -10.52
CA ASP A 462 -15.13 13.55 -9.31
C ASP A 462 -13.90 14.34 -8.84
N ALA A 463 -12.72 13.69 -8.83
CA ALA A 463 -11.46 14.35 -8.51
C ALA A 463 -11.14 15.52 -9.47
N LYS A 464 -11.46 15.40 -10.76
CA LYS A 464 -11.28 16.47 -11.77
C LYS A 464 -12.04 17.74 -11.45
N VAL A 465 -13.25 17.64 -10.90
CA VAL A 465 -14.06 18.80 -10.53
C VAL A 465 -13.84 19.23 -9.08
N GLY A 466 -12.83 18.67 -8.41
CA GLY A 466 -12.51 18.96 -7.02
C GLY A 466 -13.43 18.26 -5.99
N ASN A 467 -14.32 17.37 -6.43
CA ASN A 467 -15.11 16.51 -5.54
C ASN A 467 -14.27 15.30 -5.06
N TYR A 468 -13.29 15.58 -4.21
CA TYR A 468 -12.35 14.57 -3.73
C TYR A 468 -13.00 13.54 -2.77
N THR A 469 -14.16 13.85 -2.16
CA THR A 469 -14.80 12.96 -1.18
C THR A 469 -15.51 11.75 -1.80
N GLY A 470 -15.86 11.83 -3.09
CA GLY A 470 -16.64 10.79 -3.79
C GLY A 470 -18.08 10.62 -3.29
N ARG A 471 -18.55 11.43 -2.33
CA ARG A 471 -19.88 11.31 -1.69
C ARG A 471 -20.97 12.20 -2.31
N ALA A 472 -20.82 12.65 -3.56
CA ALA A 472 -21.89 13.37 -4.24
C ALA A 472 -22.95 12.37 -4.76
N ARG A 473 -23.84 11.93 -3.87
CA ARG A 473 -25.18 11.40 -4.18
C ARG A 473 -26.10 11.71 -3.01
N VAL A 474 -26.81 12.85 -3.06
CA VAL A 474 -28.27 13.03 -3.19
C VAL A 474 -28.49 14.55 -3.33
N GLU A 475 -29.42 14.97 -4.21
CA GLU A 475 -29.73 16.35 -4.62
C GLU A 475 -28.67 16.93 -5.59
N VAL A 476 -28.88 16.99 -6.91
CA VAL A 476 -29.97 17.64 -7.64
C VAL A 476 -30.24 16.86 -8.94
N TRP A 477 -31.35 16.12 -8.98
CA TRP A 477 -32.10 15.89 -10.22
C TRP A 477 -33.44 16.60 -10.03
N ALA A 478 -33.41 17.91 -10.21
CA ALA A 478 -34.59 18.70 -10.49
C ALA A 478 -34.18 19.59 -11.66
N GLU A 479 -34.78 19.30 -12.82
CA GLU A 479 -34.87 20.17 -13.99
C GLU A 479 -33.55 20.50 -14.71
N ALA A 480 -33.15 19.59 -15.59
CA ALA A 480 -32.65 19.99 -16.90
C ALA A 480 -33.32 19.09 -17.94
N ASP A 481 -34.36 19.68 -18.53
CA ASP A 481 -35.11 19.15 -19.65
C ASP A 481 -34.23 18.68 -20.81
N ALA A 482 -34.84 17.80 -21.60
CA ALA A 482 -34.41 17.36 -22.90
C ALA A 482 -33.77 18.47 -23.74
N GLY A 483 -32.48 18.28 -24.07
CA GLY A 483 -31.72 19.16 -24.93
C GLY A 483 -30.68 18.34 -25.67
N ASP A 484 -31.09 17.88 -26.84
CA ASP A 484 -30.31 17.33 -27.94
C ASP A 484 -28.92 17.96 -28.08
N ILE A 485 -27.85 17.14 -28.06
CA ILE A 485 -26.56 17.45 -28.70
C ILE A 485 -26.00 16.11 -29.23
N SER A 486 -26.58 15.63 -30.32
CA SER A 486 -25.80 14.99 -31.37
C SER A 486 -24.93 16.07 -32.04
N ASP A 487 -23.69 16.23 -31.58
CA ASP A 487 -22.57 16.77 -32.37
C ASP A 487 -21.37 16.89 -31.45
N LEU A 488 -20.29 16.19 -31.80
CA LEU A 488 -18.89 16.55 -31.59
C LEU A 488 -18.05 15.38 -32.15
N THR A 489 -18.24 15.11 -33.44
CA THR A 489 -17.17 14.63 -34.31
C THR A 489 -16.31 15.82 -34.71
N ASP A 490 -15.02 15.54 -34.86
CA ASP A 490 -13.99 16.34 -35.51
C ASP A 490 -13.48 17.59 -34.75
N ILE A 491 -12.20 17.52 -34.35
CA ILE A 491 -11.19 18.56 -34.62
C ILE A 491 -9.81 17.89 -34.58
N GLU A 492 -9.05 18.25 -35.59
CA GLU A 492 -7.89 17.62 -36.19
C GLU A 492 -6.58 17.80 -35.41
N SER A 493 -5.63 17.00 -35.89
CA SER A 493 -4.19 17.12 -35.77
C SER A 493 -3.64 18.49 -36.19
N GLU A 494 -2.77 19.07 -35.37
CA GLU A 494 -1.67 19.91 -35.84
C GLU A 494 -0.40 19.55 -35.07
N ALA A 495 0.60 19.11 -35.83
CA ALA A 495 1.99 19.04 -35.44
C ALA A 495 2.63 20.36 -35.85
N GLU A 496 3.50 20.94 -35.01
CA GLU A 496 4.60 21.73 -35.52
C GLU A 496 5.79 21.76 -34.55
N GLU A 497 6.95 21.75 -35.20
CA GLU A 497 8.30 21.56 -34.68
C GLU A 497 8.86 22.81 -34.01
N GLY A 498 9.83 22.61 -33.12
CA GLY A 498 10.61 23.70 -32.53
C GLY A 498 11.79 23.14 -31.75
N ALA A 499 12.89 22.89 -32.45
CA ALA A 499 14.17 22.49 -31.89
C ALA A 499 14.82 23.63 -31.10
N ALA A 500 15.37 23.32 -29.94
CA ALA A 500 16.45 24.07 -29.31
C ALA A 500 17.33 23.06 -28.55
N GLU A 501 18.56 22.94 -29.02
CA GLU A 501 19.67 22.22 -28.40
C GLU A 501 20.08 22.95 -27.11
N ASP A 502 20.25 22.23 -26.00
CA ASP A 502 21.02 22.66 -24.85
C ASP A 502 21.50 21.42 -24.07
N GLU A 503 22.67 21.59 -23.48
CA GLU A 503 23.73 20.61 -23.20
C GLU A 503 23.40 19.46 -22.21
N GLU A 504 24.09 18.34 -22.43
CA GLU A 504 23.98 17.07 -21.71
C GLU A 504 24.41 17.18 -20.23
N GLU A 505 23.44 17.09 -19.32
CA GLU A 505 23.66 16.55 -17.96
C GLU A 505 22.98 15.19 -17.84
N GLU A 506 23.77 14.15 -17.50
CA GLU A 506 23.31 12.76 -17.37
C GLU A 506 22.08 12.62 -16.44
N PRO A 507 21.01 11.92 -16.86
CA PRO A 507 19.77 11.83 -16.09
C PRO A 507 19.83 10.77 -14.99
N PHE A 508 19.93 11.22 -13.73
CA PHE A 508 19.62 10.43 -12.52
C PHE A 508 18.09 10.25 -12.35
N PRO A 509 17.60 9.18 -11.69
CA PRO A 509 16.27 8.63 -11.97
C PRO A 509 15.16 9.59 -11.53
N LYS A 510 14.52 10.20 -12.52
CA LYS A 510 13.25 10.94 -12.40
C LYS A 510 12.03 10.03 -12.67
N LYS A 511 12.22 8.74 -12.91
CA LYS A 511 11.24 7.88 -13.58
C LYS A 511 10.84 6.69 -12.69
N ILE A 512 9.53 6.47 -12.52
CA ILE A 512 8.98 5.17 -12.06
C ILE A 512 8.09 4.67 -13.19
N ARG A 513 8.55 3.67 -13.90
CA ARG A 513 7.85 3.17 -15.09
C ARG A 513 7.03 1.94 -14.72
N LEU A 514 5.78 1.91 -15.19
CA LEU A 514 4.89 0.76 -15.02
C LEU A 514 4.98 -0.08 -16.30
N ALA A 515 5.31 -1.36 -16.16
CA ALA A 515 5.28 -2.33 -17.26
C ALA A 515 4.03 -3.20 -17.15
#